data_AF-A0A109FD85-F1
#
_entry.id   AF-A0A109FD85-F1
#
_cell.length_a   1.000
_cell.length_b   1.000
_cell.length_c   1.000
_cell.angle_alpha   90.00
_cell.angle_beta   90.00
_cell.angle_gamma   90.00
#
_symmetry.space_group_name_H-M   'P 1'
#
loop_
_entity.id
_entity.type
_entity.pdbx_description
1 polymer ?
#
loop_
_entity_poly.entity_id
_entity_poly.type
_entity_poly.pdbx_seq_one_letter_code
_entity_poly.pdbx_strand_id
1 'polypeptide(L)'
;ARHLAKYIFPRQFGLHNAFTSPKARVSVDVLPDYTDRELEIKVRRLGSLIDTKTPPRLRPVLPILQRLGLLSSRCNFRKLLDKRCPSKVDRGGYWRHCAQVPGC
;
A
#
# COMPACT_ATOMS: atom_id res chain seq x y z
N ALA A 1 -10.71 7.71 -3.52
CA ALA A 1 -10.08 8.78 -2.72
C ALA A 1 -10.12 8.50 -1.21
N ARG A 2 -11.30 8.43 -0.57
CA ARG A 2 -11.40 8.25 0.89
C ARG A 2 -10.82 6.93 1.42
N HIS A 3 -10.93 5.86 0.64
CA HIS A 3 -10.30 4.58 0.97
C HIS A 3 -8.77 4.65 0.86
N LEU A 4 -8.25 5.18 -0.26
CA LEU A 4 -6.81 5.47 -0.43
C LEU A 4 -6.23 6.36 0.69
N ALA A 5 -7.00 7.33 1.19
CA ALA A 5 -6.57 8.18 2.31
C ALA A 5 -6.24 7.38 3.57
N LYS A 6 -6.87 6.22 3.79
CA LYS A 6 -6.60 5.33 4.93
C LYS A 6 -5.26 4.62 4.82
N TYR A 7 -4.83 4.32 3.59
CA TYR A 7 -3.51 3.74 3.32
C TYR A 7 -2.40 4.77 3.51
N ILE A 8 -2.61 6.01 3.05
CA ILE A 8 -1.59 7.06 3.10
C ILE A 8 -1.53 7.74 4.47
N PHE A 9 -2.66 7.90 5.16
CA PHE A 9 -2.76 8.59 6.45
C PHE A 9 -3.33 7.71 7.57
N PRO A 10 -2.79 6.50 7.81
CA PRO A 10 -3.39 5.52 8.72
C PRO A 10 -3.61 6.08 10.13
N ARG A 11 -2.65 6.84 10.65
CA ARG A 11 -2.72 7.47 11.98
C ARG A 11 -3.93 8.41 12.14
N GLN A 12 -4.31 9.17 11.11
CA GLN A 12 -5.44 10.10 11.17
C GLN A 12 -6.79 9.39 11.21
N PHE A 13 -6.83 8.12 10.81
CA PHE A 13 -8.00 7.24 10.89
C PHE A 13 -7.90 6.27 12.08
N GLY A 14 -6.93 6.46 12.97
CA GLY A 14 -6.69 5.58 14.11
C GLY A 14 -6.18 4.18 13.74
N LEU A 15 -5.76 3.96 12.49
CA LEU A 15 -5.20 2.69 12.03
C LEU A 15 -3.79 2.48 12.57
N HIS A 16 -3.43 1.21 12.74
CA HIS A 16 -2.11 0.78 13.17
C HIS A 16 -1.05 1.26 12.18
N ASN A 17 0.09 1.72 12.67
CA ASN A 17 1.17 2.22 11.82
C ASN A 17 2.52 2.01 12.52
N ALA A 18 3.59 2.06 11.72
CA ALA A 18 4.96 1.79 12.17
C ALA A 18 5.43 2.70 13.33
N PHE A 19 4.84 3.89 13.46
CA PHE A 19 5.27 4.89 14.44
C PHE A 19 4.47 4.86 15.74
N THR A 20 3.31 4.23 15.76
CA THR A 20 2.46 4.13 16.96
C THR A 20 2.22 2.69 17.40
N SER A 21 2.83 1.71 16.73
CA SER A 21 2.81 0.32 17.20
C SER A 21 3.53 0.27 18.55
N PRO A 22 2.92 -0.28 19.61
CA PRO A 22 3.60 -0.47 20.88
C PRO A 22 4.77 -1.43 20.66
N LYS A 23 5.97 -0.87 20.50
CA LYS A 23 7.23 -1.61 20.37
C LYS A 23 8.16 -1.21 21.50
N ALA A 24 8.86 -2.20 22.04
CA ALA A 24 10.01 -1.92 22.90
C ALA A 24 11.07 -1.21 22.05
N ARG A 25 11.66 -0.11 22.54
CA ARG A 25 12.66 0.70 21.78
C ARG A 25 13.92 -0.08 21.37
N VAL A 26 14.08 -1.31 21.86
CA VAL A 26 15.26 -2.16 21.73
C VAL A 26 15.06 -3.28 20.69
N SER A 27 13.82 -3.62 20.33
CA SER A 27 13.57 -4.75 19.44
C SER A 27 13.50 -4.32 17.97
N VAL A 28 14.34 -4.94 17.14
CA VAL A 28 14.27 -4.91 15.67
C VAL A 28 13.13 -5.81 15.20
N ASP A 29 12.00 -5.81 15.92
CA ASP A 29 10.90 -6.71 15.63
C ASP A 29 10.31 -6.38 14.27
N VAL A 30 10.08 -7.44 13.50
CA VAL A 30 9.42 -7.46 12.20
C VAL A 30 8.24 -6.49 12.24
N LEU A 31 8.36 -5.38 11.52
CA LEU A 31 7.22 -4.49 11.30
C LEU A 31 6.10 -5.32 10.66
N PRO A 32 4.85 -5.17 11.13
CA PRO A 32 3.73 -5.81 10.46
C PRO A 32 3.70 -5.43 8.98
N ASP A 33 3.29 -6.37 8.15
CA ASP A 33 3.07 -6.06 6.74
C ASP A 33 1.91 -5.06 6.63
N TYR A 34 2.22 -3.94 5.98
CA TYR A 34 1.30 -2.82 5.81
C TYR A 34 0.84 -2.68 4.36
N THR A 35 1.18 -3.64 3.50
CA THR A 35 0.75 -3.68 2.09
C THR A 35 -0.75 -3.93 1.96
N ASP A 36 -1.29 -4.90 2.71
CA ASP A 36 -2.73 -5.15 2.81
C ASP A 36 -3.28 -4.73 4.18
N ARG A 37 -4.28 -3.85 4.16
CA ARG A 37 -4.96 -3.33 5.35
C ARG A 37 -6.47 -3.46 5.25
N GLU A 38 -7.00 -4.20 4.27
CA GLU A 38 -8.44 -4.28 4.02
C GLU A 38 -9.19 -4.85 5.22
N LEU A 39 -8.64 -5.88 5.88
CA LEU A 39 -9.24 -6.47 7.07
C LEU A 39 -9.32 -5.47 8.23
N GLU A 40 -8.24 -4.74 8.53
CA GLU A 40 -8.22 -3.72 9.57
C GLU A 40 -9.23 -2.60 9.30
N ILE A 41 -9.27 -2.13 8.04
CA ILE A 41 -10.21 -1.09 7.60
C ILE A 41 -11.66 -1.60 7.69
N LYS A 42 -11.92 -2.88 7.40
CA LYS A 42 -13.26 -3.49 7.48
C LYS A 42 -13.72 -3.67 8.92
N VAL A 43 -12.87 -4.25 9.78
CA VAL A 43 -13.17 -4.48 11.21
C VAL A 43 -13.50 -3.18 11.91
N ARG A 44 -12.68 -2.14 11.72
CA ARG A 44 -12.93 -0.85 12.39
C ARG A 44 -14.09 -0.05 11.78
N ARG A 45 -14.47 -0.29 10.52
CA ARG A 45 -15.73 0.23 9.96
C ARG A 45 -16.93 -0.39 10.64
N LEU A 46 -16.90 -1.71 10.88
CA LEU A 46 -18.00 -2.44 11.51
C LEU A 46 -18.17 -2.09 12.99
N GLY A 47 -17.05 -1.89 13.70
CA GLY A 47 -17.05 -1.51 15.11
C GLY A 47 -17.33 -0.02 15.40
N SER A 48 -17.69 0.81 14.41
CA SER A 48 -17.85 2.28 14.56
C SER A 48 -16.62 3.04 15.11
N LEU A 49 -15.44 2.40 15.14
CA LEU A 49 -14.20 2.97 15.71
C LEU A 49 -13.32 3.69 14.67
N ILE A 50 -13.49 3.41 13.38
CA ILE A 50 -13.04 4.33 12.33
C ILE A 50 -14.14 5.34 12.16
N ASP A 51 -13.79 6.60 12.40
CA ASP A 51 -14.57 7.73 11.92
C ASP A 51 -14.81 7.50 10.42
N THR A 52 -16.02 7.09 10.06
CA THR A 52 -16.49 7.04 8.66
C THR A 52 -16.39 8.43 8.03
N LYS A 53 -16.36 9.45 8.88
CA LYS A 53 -16.05 10.84 8.60
C LYS A 53 -14.59 11.01 8.23
N THR A 54 -14.36 11.70 7.12
CA THR A 54 -13.01 12.14 6.76
C THR A 54 -12.57 13.23 7.75
N PRO A 55 -11.41 13.08 8.42
CA PRO A 55 -10.87 14.10 9.31
C PRO A 55 -10.82 15.45 8.60
N PRO A 56 -11.22 16.57 9.25
CA PRO A 56 -11.29 17.89 8.59
C PRO A 56 -10.01 18.28 7.85
N ARG A 57 -8.85 17.96 8.43
CA ARG A 57 -7.52 18.20 7.87
C ARG A 57 -7.24 17.46 6.56
N LEU A 58 -7.91 16.33 6.31
CA LEU A 58 -7.71 15.52 5.11
C LEU A 58 -8.70 15.81 3.99
N ARG A 59 -9.78 16.57 4.25
CA ARG A 59 -10.75 16.98 3.23
C ARG A 59 -10.13 17.67 2.01
N PRO A 60 -9.25 18.70 2.16
CA PRO A 60 -8.66 19.37 1.00
C PRO A 60 -7.70 18.48 0.19
N VAL A 61 -7.21 17.39 0.77
CA VAL A 61 -6.27 16.46 0.12
C VAL A 61 -7.02 15.40 -0.71
N LEU A 62 -8.32 15.18 -0.49
CA LEU A 62 -9.10 14.17 -1.21
C LEU A 62 -9.09 14.32 -2.74
N PRO A 63 -9.22 15.52 -3.34
CA PRO A 63 -9.14 15.68 -4.79
C PRO A 63 -7.76 15.30 -5.33
N ILE A 64 -6.69 15.62 -4.59
CA ILE A 64 -5.32 15.27 -4.95
C ILE A 64 -5.15 13.74 -4.93
N LEU A 65 -5.67 13.07 -3.90
CA LEU A 65 -5.64 11.61 -3.82
C LEU A 65 -6.47 10.93 -4.92
N GLN A 66 -7.59 11.54 -5.32
CA GLN A 66 -8.37 11.05 -6.45
C GLN A 66 -7.56 11.11 -7.75
N ARG A 67 -6.92 12.26 -8.00
CA ARG A 67 -6.05 12.45 -9.16
C ARG A 67 -4.86 11.48 -9.12
N LEU A 68 -4.22 11.32 -7.96
CA LEU A 68 -3.12 10.39 -7.75
C LEU A 68 -3.54 8.95 -8.09
N GLY A 69 -4.68 8.48 -7.56
CA GLY A 69 -5.19 7.14 -7.84
C GLY A 69 -5.43 6.91 -9.33
N LEU A 70 -6.04 7.89 -10.02
CA LEU A 70 -6.30 7.82 -11.46
C LEU A 70 -5.03 7.85 -12.31
N LEU A 71 -4.04 8.68 -11.94
CA LEU A 71 -2.76 8.71 -12.64
C LEU A 71 -1.97 7.42 -12.41
N SER A 72 -1.98 6.91 -11.18
CA SER A 72 -1.33 5.64 -10.83
C SER A 72 -1.95 4.47 -11.58
N SER A 73 -3.28 4.39 -11.68
CA SER A 73 -3.95 3.29 -12.40
C SER A 73 -3.72 3.32 -13.91
N ARG A 74 -3.46 4.51 -14.47
CA ARG A 74 -3.14 4.69 -15.90
C ARG A 74 -1.64 4.57 -16.18
N CYS A 75 -0.80 4.58 -15.16
CA CYS A 75 0.64 4.52 -15.32
C CYS A 75 1.07 3.13 -15.78
N ASN A 76 1.76 3.05 -16.91
CA ASN A 76 2.41 1.82 -17.34
C ASN A 76 3.76 1.69 -16.63
N PHE A 77 3.73 1.19 -15.39
CA PHE A 77 4.93 1.00 -14.59
C PHE A 77 5.97 0.12 -15.27
N ARG A 78 5.56 -0.87 -16.08
CA ARG A 78 6.47 -1.70 -16.87
C ARG A 78 7.30 -0.85 -17.84
N LYS A 79 6.67 -0.01 -18.65
CA LYS A 79 7.39 0.88 -19.59
C LYS A 79 8.30 1.87 -18.86
N LEU A 80 7.89 2.34 -17.68
CA LEU A 80 8.73 3.21 -16.85
C LEU A 80 9.97 2.47 -16.34
N LEU A 81 9.78 1.24 -15.83
CA LEU A 81 10.87 0.37 -15.38
C LEU A 81 11.82 0.06 -16.54
N ASP A 82 11.33 -0.36 -17.70
CA ASP A 82 12.17 -0.69 -18.86
C ASP A 82 13.06 0.49 -19.30
N LYS A 83 12.59 1.73 -19.13
CA LYS A 83 13.36 2.94 -19.46
C LYS A 83 14.41 3.32 -18.40
N ARG A 84 14.14 3.07 -17.12
CA ARG A 84 14.99 3.52 -16.00
C ARG A 84 15.91 2.43 -15.47
N CYS A 85 15.43 1.20 -15.48
CA CYS A 85 16.14 0.00 -15.08
C CYS A 85 15.83 -1.10 -16.12
N PRO A 86 16.41 -1.02 -17.33
CA PRO A 86 16.27 -2.08 -18.31
C PRO A 86 16.87 -3.36 -17.73
N SER A 87 16.03 -4.31 -17.32
CA SER A 87 16.49 -5.58 -16.78
C SER A 87 17.31 -6.30 -17.85
N LYS A 88 18.58 -6.61 -17.56
CA LYS A 88 19.44 -7.44 -18.42
C LYS A 88 19.03 -8.92 -18.43
N VAL A 89 18.00 -9.28 -17.65
CA VAL A 89 17.46 -10.62 -17.58
C VAL A 89 16.72 -10.91 -18.89
N ASP A 90 17.30 -11.76 -19.72
CA ASP A 90 16.69 -12.21 -20.96
C ASP A 90 15.34 -12.87 -20.66
N ARG A 91 14.28 -12.40 -21.32
CA ARG A 91 12.91 -12.93 -21.12
C ARG A 91 12.81 -14.41 -21.51
N GLY A 92 13.78 -14.94 -22.26
CA GLY A 92 13.92 -16.38 -22.55
C GLY A 92 14.49 -17.24 -21.40
N GLY A 93 15.02 -16.64 -20.34
CA GLY A 93 15.58 -17.37 -19.19
C GLY A 93 14.56 -17.67 -18.09
N TYR A 94 13.60 -16.79 -17.85
CA TYR A 94 12.66 -16.90 -16.72
C TYR A 94 11.59 -17.99 -16.94
N TRP A 95 11.08 -18.15 -18.16
CA TRP A 95 10.18 -19.26 -18.50
C TRP A 95 10.86 -20.62 -18.38
N ARG A 96 12.16 -20.71 -18.71
CA ARG A 96 12.93 -21.95 -18.52
C ARG A 96 13.17 -22.26 -17.04
N HIS A 97 13.24 -21.26 -16.18
CA HIS A 97 13.43 -21.49 -14.73
C HIS A 97 12.13 -21.85 -14.01
N CYS A 98 11.00 -21.17 -14.28
CA CYS A 98 9.71 -21.56 -13.68
C CYS A 98 9.15 -22.88 -14.25
N ALA A 99 9.50 -23.29 -15.47
CA ALA A 99 9.14 -24.63 -15.96
C ALA A 99 9.90 -25.76 -15.25
N GLN A 100 11.01 -25.45 -14.56
CA GLN A 100 11.85 -26.43 -13.85
C GLN A 100 11.61 -26.43 -12.33
N VAL A 101 10.81 -25.49 -11.79
CA VAL A 101 10.53 -25.36 -10.35
C VAL A 101 9.02 -25.47 -10.12
N PRO A 102 8.52 -26.56 -9.51
CA PRO A 102 7.11 -26.67 -9.18
C PRO A 102 6.76 -25.65 -8.09
N GLY A 103 5.81 -24.75 -8.37
CA GLY A 103 5.33 -23.73 -7.42
C GLY A 103 5.44 -22.27 -7.89
N CYS A 104 6.00 -22.03 -9.09
CA CYS A 104 5.41 -21.01 -9.97
C CYS A 104 4.14 -21.62 -10.62
#